data_AF-A0A947K3Q0-F1
#
_entry.id   AF-A0A947K3Q0-F1
#
_cell.length_a   1.000
_cell.length_b   1.000
_cell.length_c   1.000
_cell.angle_alpha   90.00
_cell.angle_beta   90.00
_cell.angle_gamma   90.00
#
_symmetry.space_group_name_H-M   'P 1'
#
loop_
_entity.id
_entity.type
_entity.pdbx_description
1 polymer ?
#
loop_
_entity_poly.entity_id
_entity_poly.type
_entity_poly.pdbx_seq_one_letter_code
_entity_poly.pdbx_strand_id
1 'polypeptide(L)'
;MIFAHGPAGFLTAFITRKFWNQEPRFSKSSEIWLYVIAFIGGIAPDIDLFYFYLYSAEISHRQFFTHSLLLWVLIFLVAFLIGYFFKSRFIKTVAFLFFIGNLSHLICDSLYGGFV
;
A
#
# COMPACT_ATOMS: atom_id res chain seq x y z
N MET A 1 -11.33 9.92 -2.52
CA MET A 1 -12.40 9.17 -1.81
C MET A 1 -11.71 8.03 -1.08
N ILE A 2 -11.78 8.02 0.25
CA ILE A 2 -10.91 7.20 1.14
C ILE A 2 -10.81 5.72 0.72
N PHE A 3 -11.92 5.09 0.30
CA PHE A 3 -11.94 3.65 0.01
C PHE A 3 -11.80 3.30 -1.47
N ALA A 4 -11.79 4.28 -2.39
CA ALA A 4 -11.82 4.00 -3.82
C ALA A 4 -10.59 3.21 -4.29
N HIS A 5 -9.45 3.41 -3.62
CA HIS A 5 -8.16 2.84 -3.99
C HIS A 5 -7.84 1.53 -3.26
N GLY A 6 -8.57 1.17 -2.20
CA GLY A 6 -8.42 -0.13 -1.53
C GLY A 6 -8.62 -1.33 -2.45
N PRO A 7 -9.70 -1.39 -3.26
CA PRO A 7 -9.91 -2.44 -4.25
C PRO A 7 -8.79 -2.53 -5.29
N ALA A 8 -8.17 -1.40 -5.66
CA ALA A 8 -7.02 -1.40 -6.57
C ALA A 8 -5.84 -2.14 -5.92
N GLY A 9 -5.52 -1.85 -4.65
CA GLY A 9 -4.48 -2.57 -3.91
C GLY A 9 -4.76 -4.07 -3.79
N PHE A 10 -6.01 -4.46 -3.48
CA PHE A 10 -6.43 -5.87 -3.50
C PHE A 10 -6.21 -6.52 -4.87
N LEU A 11 -6.66 -5.87 -5.94
CA LEU A 11 -6.54 -6.38 -7.31
C LEU A 11 -5.08 -6.54 -7.71
N THR A 12 -4.23 -5.57 -7.39
CA THR A 12 -2.78 -5.63 -7.64
C THR A 12 -2.13 -6.83 -6.92
N ALA A 13 -2.52 -7.10 -5.67
CA ALA A 13 -2.06 -8.30 -4.96
C ALA A 13 -2.55 -9.61 -5.60
N PHE A 14 -3.80 -9.63 -6.07
CA PHE A 14 -4.40 -10.78 -6.76
C PHE A 14 -3.67 -11.13 -8.07
N ILE A 15 -3.42 -10.14 -8.93
CA ILE A 15 -2.73 -10.37 -10.21
C ILE A 15 -1.24 -10.73 -10.01
N THR A 16 -0.63 -10.29 -8.90
CA THR A 16 0.77 -10.57 -8.57
C THR A 16 0.96 -11.82 -7.71
N ARG A 17 -0.12 -12.56 -7.38
CA ARG A 17 -0.11 -13.74 -6.50
C ARG A 17 0.99 -14.74 -6.78
N LYS A 18 1.26 -15.02 -8.06
CA LYS A 18 2.30 -15.96 -8.50
C LYS A 18 3.72 -15.58 -8.07
N PHE A 19 3.97 -14.30 -7.78
CA PHE A 19 5.29 -13.82 -7.40
C PHE A 19 5.54 -13.89 -5.89
N TRP A 20 4.51 -13.67 -5.07
CA TRP A 20 4.67 -13.62 -3.61
C TRP A 20 4.23 -14.91 -2.90
N ASN A 21 3.34 -15.70 -3.49
CA ASN A 21 2.85 -16.96 -2.92
C ASN A 21 3.50 -18.20 -3.58
N GLN A 22 4.83 -18.22 -3.64
CA GLN A 22 5.62 -19.36 -4.12
C GLN A 22 5.70 -20.50 -3.08
N GLU A 23 6.15 -21.68 -3.49
CA GLU A 23 6.31 -22.83 -2.57
C GLU A 23 7.41 -22.56 -1.52
N PRO A 24 7.18 -22.92 -0.23
CA PRO A 24 5.92 -23.42 0.32
C PRO A 24 4.86 -22.31 0.39
N ARG A 25 3.64 -22.58 -0.10
CA ARG A 25 2.57 -21.56 -0.11
C ARG A 25 2.20 -21.11 1.31
N PHE A 26 1.73 -19.87 1.41
CA PHE A 26 1.07 -19.39 2.61
C PHE A 26 -0.23 -20.17 2.87
N SER A 27 -0.58 -20.34 4.14
CA SER A 27 -1.89 -20.90 4.52
C SER A 27 -3.03 -20.03 3.96
N LYS A 28 -4.21 -20.59 3.74
CA LYS A 28 -5.39 -19.83 3.27
C LYS A 28 -5.69 -18.62 4.16
N SER A 29 -5.60 -18.79 5.49
CA SER A 29 -5.83 -17.70 6.45
C SER A 29 -4.79 -16.60 6.31
N SER A 30 -3.50 -16.95 6.17
CA SER A 30 -2.43 -15.97 5.93
C SER A 30 -2.62 -15.26 4.61
N GLU A 31 -3.04 -15.97 3.55
CA GLU A 31 -3.29 -15.39 2.24
C GLU A 31 -4.40 -14.34 2.27
N ILE A 32 -5.49 -14.59 2.99
CA ILE A 32 -6.57 -13.61 3.19
C ILE A 32 -6.02 -12.35 3.85
N TRP A 33 -5.22 -12.48 4.92
CA TRP A 33 -4.62 -11.33 5.57
C TRP A 33 -3.66 -10.57 4.65
N LEU A 34 -2.90 -11.26 3.80
CA LEU A 34 -2.03 -10.64 2.82
C LEU A 34 -2.80 -9.80 1.78
N TYR A 35 -3.99 -10.25 1.35
CA TYR A 35 -4.88 -9.42 0.52
C TYR A 35 -5.43 -8.22 1.27
N VAL A 36 -5.83 -8.39 2.54
CA VAL A 36 -6.29 -7.28 3.39
C VAL A 36 -5.18 -6.24 3.58
N ILE A 37 -3.92 -6.67 3.75
CA ILE A 37 -2.77 -5.77 3.83
C ILE A 37 -2.61 -4.94 2.55
N ALA A 38 -2.75 -5.56 1.38
CA ALA A 38 -2.67 -4.82 0.11
C ALA A 38 -3.83 -3.82 -0.06
N PHE A 39 -5.03 -4.21 0.37
CA PHE A 39 -6.20 -3.33 0.41
C PHE A 39 -5.96 -2.13 1.33
N ILE A 40 -5.46 -2.35 2.54
CA ILE A 40 -5.08 -1.28 3.48
C ILE A 40 -3.99 -0.39 2.87
N GLY A 41 -3.00 -0.97 2.19
CA GLY A 41 -1.98 -0.23 1.46
C GLY A 41 -2.57 0.70 0.39
N GLY A 42 -3.62 0.27 -0.32
CA GLY A 42 -4.33 1.11 -1.28
C GLY A 42 -5.07 2.30 -0.64
N ILE A 43 -5.41 2.22 0.65
CA ILE A 43 -6.12 3.29 1.39
C ILE A 43 -5.13 4.23 2.10
N ALA A 44 -3.93 3.75 2.43
CA ALA A 44 -3.01 4.44 3.32
C ALA A 44 -2.63 5.88 2.88
N PRO A 45 -2.47 6.22 1.58
CA PRO A 45 -2.23 7.61 1.17
C PRO A 45 -3.41 8.56 1.51
N ASP A 46 -4.64 8.07 1.44
CA ASP A 46 -5.87 8.82 1.73
C ASP A 46 -6.13 9.00 3.24
N ILE A 47 -5.24 8.54 4.13
CA ILE A 47 -5.43 8.72 5.59
C ILE A 47 -5.38 10.20 6.00
N ASP A 48 -4.73 11.02 5.18
CA ASP A 48 -4.72 12.49 5.31
C ASP A 48 -6.10 13.13 5.15
N LEU A 49 -7.07 12.44 4.53
CA LEU A 49 -8.43 12.93 4.40
C LEU A 49 -9.09 13.09 5.77
N PHE A 50 -8.72 12.28 6.77
CA PHE A 50 -9.17 12.52 8.14
C PHE A 50 -8.69 13.88 8.66
N TYR A 51 -7.44 14.24 8.38
CA TYR A 51 -6.91 15.56 8.75
C TYR A 51 -7.60 16.67 7.94
N PHE A 52 -7.75 16.49 6.63
CA PHE A 52 -8.42 17.44 5.72
C PHE A 52 -9.85 17.76 6.18
N TYR A 53 -10.65 16.74 6.51
CA TYR A 53 -12.04 16.91 6.92
C TYR A 53 -12.20 17.44 8.35
N LEU A 54 -11.27 17.11 9.26
CA LEU A 54 -11.40 17.47 10.68
C LEU A 54 -10.73 18.80 11.05
N TYR A 55 -9.67 19.22 10.34
CA TYR A 55 -8.85 20.35 10.76
C TYR A 55 -8.80 21.49 9.74
N SER A 56 -8.40 21.21 8.49
CA SER A 56 -8.27 22.27 7.48
C SER A 56 -8.37 21.74 6.07
N ALA A 57 -9.24 22.37 5.28
CA ALA A 57 -9.43 22.10 3.85
C ALA A 57 -8.63 23.06 2.94
N GLU A 58 -7.71 23.85 3.51
CA GLU A 58 -6.92 24.86 2.76
C GLU A 58 -5.90 24.23 1.82
N ILE A 59 -5.38 23.04 2.18
CA ILE A 59 -4.40 22.29 1.40
C ILE A 59 -5.13 21.16 0.68
N SER A 60 -4.93 21.02 -0.63
CA SER A 60 -5.48 19.88 -1.37
C SER A 60 -4.89 18.58 -0.82
N HIS A 61 -5.70 17.55 -0.60
CA HIS A 61 -5.21 16.32 0.05
C HIS A 61 -4.02 15.68 -0.69
N ARG A 62 -3.96 15.84 -2.01
CA ARG A 62 -2.85 15.37 -2.86
C ARG A 62 -1.51 16.06 -2.57
N GLN A 63 -1.52 17.20 -1.88
CA GLN A 63 -0.32 17.93 -1.50
C GLN A 63 0.24 17.46 -0.14
N PHE A 64 -0.47 16.59 0.58
CA PHE A 64 0.08 16.01 1.80
C PHE A 64 1.20 15.02 1.49
N PHE A 65 2.13 14.92 2.44
CA PHE A 65 3.30 14.06 2.33
C PHE A 65 2.94 12.56 2.19
N THR A 66 1.74 12.17 2.62
CA THR A 66 1.11 10.85 2.41
C THR A 66 0.95 10.47 0.93
N HIS A 67 0.88 11.44 0.02
CA HIS A 67 0.87 11.20 -1.44
C HIS A 67 2.28 11.20 -2.06
N SER A 68 3.34 11.27 -1.25
CA SER A 68 4.73 11.17 -1.72
C SER A 68 5.15 9.72 -1.96
N LEU A 69 5.61 9.40 -3.18
CA LEU A 69 6.22 8.10 -3.46
C LEU A 69 7.42 7.80 -2.55
N LEU A 70 8.22 8.83 -2.22
CA LEU A 70 9.43 8.67 -1.42
C LEU A 70 9.11 8.16 0.00
N LEU A 71 8.02 8.64 0.62
CA LEU A 71 7.56 8.18 1.92
C LEU A 71 7.33 6.65 1.90
N TRP A 72 6.59 6.17 0.91
CA TRP A 72 6.24 4.75 0.83
C TRP A 72 7.43 3.86 0.47
N VAL A 73 8.36 4.36 -0.35
CA VAL A 73 9.63 3.66 -0.62
C VAL A 73 10.45 3.53 0.67
N LEU A 74 10.55 4.58 1.49
CA LEU A 74 11.29 4.51 2.76
C LEU A 74 10.65 3.52 3.74
N ILE A 75 9.33 3.57 3.91
CA ILE A 75 8.58 2.62 4.76
C ILE A 75 8.78 1.18 4.26
N PHE A 76 8.67 0.97 2.95
CA PHE A 76 8.91 -0.34 2.33
C PHE A 76 10.32 -0.85 2.61
N LEU A 77 11.35 -0.03 2.39
CA LEU A 77 12.74 -0.43 2.60
C LEU A 77 13.00 -0.80 4.05
N VAL A 78 12.53 0.00 5.01
CA VAL A 78 12.67 -0.30 6.45
C VAL A 78 11.97 -1.61 6.80
N ALA A 79 10.71 -1.79 6.41
CA ALA A 79 9.94 -3.00 6.72
C ALA A 79 10.52 -4.26 6.03
N PHE A 80 11.00 -4.11 4.78
CA PHE A 80 11.63 -5.18 4.04
C PHE A 80 12.97 -5.58 4.67
N LEU A 81 13.80 -4.62 5.07
CA LEU A 81 15.07 -4.86 5.77
C LEU A 81 14.83 -5.57 7.11
N ILE A 82 13.81 -5.18 7.88
CA ILE A 82 13.40 -5.93 9.08
C ILE A 82 13.10 -7.39 8.71
N GLY A 83 12.25 -7.63 7.70
CA GLY A 83 11.95 -8.99 7.24
C GLY A 83 13.18 -9.76 6.76
N TYR A 84 14.16 -9.08 6.17
CA TYR A 84 15.44 -9.65 5.75
C TYR A 84 16.30 -10.08 6.94
N PHE A 85 16.53 -9.19 7.91
CA PHE A 85 17.35 -9.48 9.10
C PHE A 85 16.74 -10.57 9.99
N PHE A 86 15.41 -10.58 10.13
CA PHE A 86 14.70 -11.63 10.87
C PHE A 86 14.45 -12.90 10.04
N LYS A 87 14.94 -12.97 8.79
CA LYS A 87 14.72 -14.09 7.85
C LYS A 87 13.24 -14.47 7.68
N SER A 88 12.34 -13.51 7.90
CA SER A 88 10.90 -13.73 7.84
C SER A 88 10.37 -13.45 6.45
N ARG A 89 9.99 -14.52 5.74
CA ARG A 89 9.30 -14.41 4.44
C ARG A 89 7.99 -13.63 4.58
N PHE A 90 7.25 -13.86 5.66
CA PHE A 90 5.96 -13.21 5.89
C PHE A 90 6.10 -11.69 5.99
N ILE A 91 7.05 -11.19 6.78
CA ILE A 91 7.28 -9.74 6.93
C ILE A 91 7.68 -9.11 5.59
N LYS A 92 8.57 -9.75 4.82
CA LYS A 92 8.94 -9.26 3.48
C LYS A 92 7.73 -9.20 2.53
N THR A 93 6.86 -10.21 2.57
CA THR A 93 5.65 -10.24 1.75
C THR A 93 4.65 -9.19 2.20
N VAL A 94 4.45 -8.98 3.50
CA VAL A 94 3.60 -7.90 4.05
C VAL A 94 4.11 -6.54 3.59
N ALA A 95 5.41 -6.27 3.73
CA ALA A 95 6.03 -5.02 3.29
C ALA A 95 5.81 -4.79 1.79
N PHE A 96 6.07 -5.81 0.96
CA PHE A 96 5.85 -5.75 -0.48
C PHE A 96 4.39 -5.51 -0.86
N LEU A 97 3.45 -6.25 -0.27
CA LEU A 97 2.03 -6.14 -0.60
C LEU A 97 1.43 -4.80 -0.16
N PHE A 98 1.83 -4.31 1.01
CA PHE A 98 1.47 -2.98 1.45
C PHE A 98 2.01 -1.91 0.49
N PHE A 99 3.28 -2.04 0.07
CA PHE A 99 3.90 -1.10 -0.87
C PHE A 99 3.24 -1.09 -2.26
N ILE A 100 2.96 -2.25 -2.86
CA ILE A 100 2.28 -2.29 -4.17
C ILE A 100 0.83 -1.77 -4.07
N GLY A 101 0.19 -1.90 -2.90
CA GLY A 101 -1.09 -1.26 -2.62
C GLY A 101 -0.99 0.26 -2.71
N ASN A 102 -0.03 0.85 -1.98
CA ASN A 102 0.24 2.29 -2.05
C ASN A 102 0.61 2.74 -3.46
N LEU A 103 1.46 1.97 -4.15
CA LEU A 103 1.87 2.29 -5.52
C LEU A 103 0.68 2.27 -6.48
N SER A 104 -0.26 1.32 -6.32
CA SER A 104 -1.48 1.30 -7.13
C SER A 104 -2.31 2.56 -6.95
N HIS A 105 -2.42 3.06 -5.72
CA HIS A 105 -3.09 4.32 -5.41
C HIS A 105 -2.42 5.49 -6.14
N LEU A 106 -1.11 5.67 -5.96
CA LEU A 106 -0.38 6.80 -6.55
C LEU A 106 -0.41 6.76 -8.09
N ILE A 107 -0.37 5.57 -8.69
CA ILE A 107 -0.53 5.41 -10.14
C ILE A 107 -1.94 5.83 -10.57
N CYS A 108 -2.98 5.36 -9.88
CA CYS A 108 -4.35 5.80 -10.17
C CYS A 108 -4.46 7.33 -10.08
N ASP A 109 -3.92 7.93 -9.02
CA ASP A 109 -4.02 9.37 -8.80
C ASP A 109 -3.26 10.19 -9.85
N SER A 110 -2.11 9.72 -10.32
CA SER A 110 -1.34 10.39 -11.38
C SER A 110 -2.00 10.29 -12.76
N LEU A 111 -2.68 9.19 -13.08
CA LEU A 111 -3.39 9.02 -14.35
C LEU A 111 -4.61 9.94 -14.48
N TYR A 112 -5.28 10.26 -13.37
CA TYR A 112 -6.49 11.10 -13.38
C TYR A 112 -6.26 12.56 -12.99
N GLY A 113 -5.19 12.88 -12.25
CA GLY A 113 -4.95 14.23 -11.70
C GLY A 113 -3.66 14.93 -12.11
N GLY A 114 -2.76 14.27 -12.86
CA GLY A 114 -1.43 14.79 -13.20
C GLY A 114 -0.39 14.57 -12.09
N PHE A 115 0.89 14.63 -12.45
CA PHE A 115 2.00 14.55 -11.48
C PHE A 115 1.94 15.76 -10.54
N VAL A 116 1.90 15.52 -9.23
CA VAL A 116 2.15 16.52 -8.19
C VAL A 116 3.53 16.28 -7.61
#